data_AF-A0A8H6HKL0-F1
#
_entry.id   AF-A0A8H6HKL0-F1
#
_cell.length_a   1.000
_cell.length_b   1.000
_cell.length_c   1.000
_cell.angle_alpha   90.00
_cell.angle_beta   90.00
_cell.angle_gamma   90.00
#
_symmetry.space_group_name_H-M   'P 1'
#
loop_
_entity.id
_entity.type
_entity.pdbx_description
1 polymer ?
#
loop_
_entity_poly.entity_id
_entity_poly.type
_entity_poly.pdbx_seq_one_letter_code
_entity_poly.pdbx_strand_id
1 'polypeptide(L)'
;MFIQSLNVNEPISIDQVEALMHVGNKYEVKLMKDEAVERMKDAGLVSELAEYKEVNLELQRSIEYQEGLVFDIINIAVKYRLREVLPVAFLVACPDYSRGVLESRSGTLSRTARDIWLRGREALDSKKDRPFSWVDAYSKTHDQCHTVMNNIKKGIQAVPFRLRRLLYKWNDFTEEFGREGADTYLNIQGLCKECRLACLKHVTKQRKLTWEELPSDFGLGAWRH
;
A
#
# COMPACT_ATOMS: atom_id res chain seq x y z
N MET A 1 8.13 -20.10 -33.80
CA MET A 1 7.68 -20.02 -32.39
C MET A 1 6.34 -19.32 -32.42
N PHE A 2 5.26 -20.08 -32.37
CA PHE A 2 3.90 -19.54 -32.44
C PHE A 2 3.56 -18.94 -31.07
N ILE A 3 3.25 -17.65 -31.03
CA ILE A 3 2.58 -17.06 -29.89
C ILE A 3 1.17 -17.65 -29.94
N GLN A 4 0.93 -18.75 -29.21
CA GLN A 4 -0.43 -19.11 -28.83
C GLN A 4 -1.06 -17.86 -28.24
N SER A 5 -2.26 -17.50 -28.71
CA SER A 5 -3.01 -16.36 -28.19
C SER A 5 -3.03 -16.46 -26.67
N LEU A 6 -2.28 -15.60 -25.99
CA LEU A 6 -2.31 -15.51 -24.54
C LEU A 6 -3.76 -15.24 -24.16
N ASN A 7 -4.37 -16.18 -23.45
CA ASN A 7 -5.72 -16.01 -22.98
C ASN A 7 -5.65 -14.92 -21.91
N VAL A 8 -6.13 -13.72 -22.24
CA VAL A 8 -5.94 -12.50 -21.44
C VAL A 8 -6.44 -12.67 -19.99
N ASN A 9 -7.31 -13.67 -19.75
CA ASN A 9 -7.93 -13.93 -18.45
C ASN A 9 -7.27 -15.03 -17.62
N GLU A 10 -6.30 -15.77 -18.15
CA GLU A 10 -5.63 -16.84 -17.38
C GLU A 10 -4.46 -16.26 -16.59
N PRO A 11 -4.34 -16.56 -15.27
CA PRO A 11 -3.17 -16.17 -14.49
C PRO A 11 -1.88 -16.65 -15.15
N ILE A 12 -0.82 -15.85 -15.09
CA ILE A 12 0.51 -16.24 -15.57
C ILE A 12 1.50 -16.28 -14.41
N SER A 13 2.54 -17.10 -14.52
CA SER A 13 3.58 -17.15 -13.49
C SER A 13 4.44 -15.88 -13.49
N ILE A 14 5.12 -15.61 -12.37
CA ILE A 14 6.04 -14.46 -12.30
C ILE A 14 7.20 -14.57 -13.31
N ASP A 15 7.64 -15.79 -13.62
CA ASP A 15 8.67 -16.04 -14.63
C ASP A 15 8.19 -15.65 -16.04
N GLN A 16 6.91 -15.88 -16.34
CA GLN A 16 6.29 -15.44 -17.59
C GLN A 16 6.22 -13.91 -17.65
N VAL A 17 5.87 -13.24 -16.54
CA VAL A 17 5.91 -11.77 -16.44
C VAL A 17 7.34 -11.25 -16.70
N GLU A 18 8.36 -11.87 -16.09
CA GLU A 18 9.75 -11.48 -16.33
C GLU A 18 10.18 -11.72 -17.78
N ALA A 19 9.76 -12.83 -18.39
CA ALA A 19 10.05 -13.15 -19.78
C ALA A 19 9.40 -12.15 -20.75
N LEU A 20 8.14 -11.78 -20.52
CA LEU A 20 7.45 -10.73 -21.27
C LEU A 20 8.19 -9.40 -21.18
N MET A 21 8.62 -9.01 -19.97
CA MET A 21 9.43 -7.81 -19.76
C MET A 21 10.79 -7.89 -20.47
N HIS A 22 11.45 -9.05 -20.43
CA HIS A 22 12.74 -9.26 -21.07
C HIS A 22 12.65 -9.12 -22.60
N VAL A 23 11.71 -9.83 -23.22
CA VAL A 23 11.50 -9.82 -24.68
C VAL A 23 11.02 -8.43 -25.13
N GLY A 24 10.06 -7.83 -24.40
CA GLY A 24 9.56 -6.49 -24.67
C GLY A 24 10.66 -5.43 -24.65
N ASN A 25 11.58 -5.48 -23.69
CA ASN A 25 12.72 -4.55 -23.65
C ASN A 25 13.84 -4.87 -24.64
N LYS A 26 14.16 -6.15 -24.85
CA LYS A 26 15.27 -6.57 -25.73
C LYS A 26 14.98 -6.29 -27.20
N TYR A 27 13.73 -6.49 -27.61
CA TYR A 27 13.30 -6.37 -29.01
C TYR A 27 12.34 -5.19 -29.24
N GLU A 28 12.17 -4.32 -28.24
CA GLU A 28 11.29 -3.14 -28.29
C GLU A 28 9.82 -3.46 -28.64
N VAL A 29 9.35 -4.65 -28.25
CA VAL A 29 7.97 -5.09 -28.48
C VAL A 29 7.07 -4.53 -27.38
N LYS A 30 6.53 -3.34 -27.64
CA LYS A 30 5.69 -2.59 -26.68
C LYS A 30 4.55 -3.44 -26.09
N LEU A 31 3.86 -4.23 -26.92
CA LEU A 31 2.72 -5.06 -26.50
C LEU A 31 3.07 -6.02 -25.34
N MET A 32 4.25 -6.65 -25.37
CA MET A 32 4.66 -7.58 -24.32
C MET A 32 4.98 -6.87 -23.01
N LYS A 33 5.58 -5.68 -23.11
CA LYS A 33 5.86 -4.84 -21.95
C LYS A 33 4.56 -4.33 -21.33
N ASP A 34 3.64 -3.83 -22.16
CA ASP A 34 2.35 -3.33 -21.72
C ASP A 34 1.56 -4.44 -21.02
N GLU A 35 1.48 -5.65 -21.61
CA GLU A 35 0.83 -6.80 -20.98
C GLU A 35 1.43 -7.11 -19.61
N ALA A 36 2.76 -7.21 -19.49
CA ALA A 36 3.40 -7.49 -18.20
C ALA A 36 3.11 -6.43 -17.13
N VAL A 37 3.07 -5.15 -17.53
CA VAL A 37 2.73 -4.03 -16.63
C VAL A 37 1.26 -4.09 -16.22
N GLU A 38 0.35 -4.32 -17.14
CA GLU A 38 -1.08 -4.43 -16.86
C GLU A 38 -1.37 -5.59 -15.91
N ARG A 39 -0.69 -6.74 -16.07
CA ARG A 39 -0.78 -7.85 -15.09
C ARG A 39 -0.37 -7.45 -13.68
N MET A 40 0.67 -6.64 -13.53
CA MET A 40 1.10 -6.10 -12.24
C MET A 40 0.10 -5.08 -11.67
N LYS A 41 -0.52 -4.26 -12.52
CA LYS A 41 -1.55 -3.30 -12.10
C LYS A 41 -2.85 -3.99 -11.69
N ASP A 42 -3.26 -5.01 -12.44
CA ASP A 42 -4.35 -5.93 -12.06
C ASP A 42 -4.05 -6.66 -10.77
N ALA A 43 -2.76 -6.86 -10.48
CA ALA A 43 -2.27 -7.27 -9.17
C ALA A 43 -2.32 -6.14 -8.11
N GLY A 44 -3.09 -5.08 -8.34
CA GLY A 44 -3.35 -3.99 -7.39
C GLY A 44 -2.20 -2.99 -7.24
N LEU A 45 -1.15 -3.09 -8.07
CA LEU A 45 0.01 -2.19 -8.04
C LEU A 45 -0.25 -0.94 -8.90
N VAL A 46 -1.29 -0.21 -8.54
CA VAL A 46 -1.84 0.93 -9.30
C VAL A 46 -1.14 2.24 -8.97
N SER A 47 -1.16 3.19 -9.90
CA SER A 47 -0.65 4.57 -9.70
C SER A 47 -1.72 5.55 -9.20
N GLU A 48 -3.00 5.17 -9.28
CA GLU A 48 -4.11 6.02 -8.86
C GLU A 48 -4.73 5.62 -7.52
N LEU A 49 -4.90 6.59 -6.62
CA LEU A 49 -5.48 6.36 -5.29
C LEU A 49 -6.95 5.87 -5.34
N ALA A 50 -7.67 6.23 -6.39
CA ALA A 50 -9.06 5.82 -6.59
C ALA A 50 -9.17 4.32 -6.89
N GLU A 51 -8.20 3.78 -7.63
CA GLU A 51 -8.10 2.37 -7.99
C GLU A 51 -7.50 1.53 -6.87
N TYR A 52 -6.71 2.16 -5.98
CA TYR A 52 -6.09 1.48 -4.86
C TYR A 52 -7.15 0.84 -3.95
N LYS A 53 -7.20 -0.48 -4.01
CA LYS A 53 -7.85 -1.37 -3.06
C LYS A 53 -6.75 -1.99 -2.21
N GLU A 54 -7.05 -2.34 -0.98
CA GLU A 54 -6.08 -3.07 -0.16
C GLU A 54 -5.62 -4.31 -0.93
N VAL A 55 -4.32 -4.33 -1.25
CA VAL A 55 -3.76 -5.34 -2.14
C VAL A 55 -3.71 -6.67 -1.39
N ASN A 56 -4.60 -7.57 -1.77
CA ASN A 56 -4.53 -8.97 -1.38
C ASN A 56 -3.99 -9.78 -2.57
N LEU A 57 -2.66 -9.96 -2.60
CA LEU A 57 -1.97 -10.72 -3.65
C LEU A 57 -2.43 -12.19 -3.73
N GLU A 58 -2.98 -12.75 -2.65
CA GLU A 58 -3.50 -14.13 -2.64
C GLU A 58 -4.82 -14.26 -3.42
N LEU A 59 -5.56 -13.16 -3.58
CA LEU A 59 -6.87 -13.14 -4.23
C LEU A 59 -6.81 -12.70 -5.71
N GLN A 60 -5.62 -12.44 -6.23
CA GLN A 60 -5.48 -11.85 -7.55
C GLN A 60 -5.34 -12.89 -8.64
N ARG A 61 -5.98 -12.57 -9.77
CA ARG A 61 -6.19 -13.49 -10.89
C ARG A 61 -5.20 -13.28 -12.03
N SER A 62 -4.42 -12.20 -12.02
CA SER A 62 -3.55 -11.85 -13.15
C SER A 62 -2.19 -12.56 -13.09
N ILE A 63 -1.67 -12.81 -11.88
CA ILE A 63 -0.39 -13.46 -11.63
C ILE A 63 -0.59 -14.59 -10.62
N GLU A 64 -0.04 -15.76 -10.89
CA GLU A 64 -0.11 -16.90 -9.98
C GLU A 64 0.54 -16.56 -8.64
N TYR A 65 -0.19 -16.81 -7.55
CA TYR A 65 0.34 -16.58 -6.22
C TYR A 65 1.47 -17.56 -5.90
N GLN A 66 2.57 -17.02 -5.40
CA GLN A 66 3.63 -17.78 -4.76
C GLN A 66 4.15 -17.02 -3.55
N GLU A 67 4.73 -17.74 -2.58
CA GLU A 67 5.41 -17.11 -1.47
C GLU A 67 6.56 -16.22 -2.02
N GLY A 68 6.65 -14.99 -1.52
CA GLY A 68 7.67 -14.04 -1.99
C GLY A 68 7.29 -13.24 -3.24
N LEU A 69 6.10 -13.48 -3.84
CA LEU A 69 5.68 -12.83 -5.09
C LEU A 69 5.89 -11.31 -5.12
N VAL A 70 5.59 -10.60 -4.03
CA VAL A 70 5.79 -9.15 -3.96
C VAL A 70 7.26 -8.75 -4.13
N PHE A 71 8.20 -9.53 -3.62
CA PHE A 71 9.63 -9.27 -3.76
C PHE A 71 10.11 -9.53 -5.17
N ASP A 72 9.58 -10.57 -5.82
CA ASP A 72 9.87 -10.86 -7.23
C ASP A 72 9.36 -9.73 -8.13
N ILE A 73 8.13 -9.26 -7.91
CA ILE A 73 7.58 -8.12 -8.65
C ILE A 73 8.44 -6.87 -8.44
N ILE A 74 8.86 -6.57 -7.20
CA ILE A 74 9.76 -5.44 -6.92
C ILE A 74 11.08 -5.59 -7.68
N ASN A 75 11.69 -6.78 -7.64
CA ASN A 75 12.96 -7.03 -8.32
C ASN A 75 12.85 -6.84 -9.84
N ILE A 76 11.79 -7.36 -10.45
CA ILE A 76 11.47 -7.16 -11.87
C ILE A 76 11.26 -5.67 -12.16
N ALA A 77 10.45 -4.98 -11.37
CA ALA A 77 10.14 -3.58 -11.55
C ALA A 77 11.37 -2.68 -11.40
N VAL A 78 12.28 -2.95 -10.45
CA VAL A 78 13.56 -2.25 -10.33
C VAL A 78 14.46 -2.55 -11.53
N LYS A 79 14.60 -3.82 -11.92
CA LYS A 79 15.43 -4.26 -13.05
C LYS A 79 15.05 -3.56 -14.36
N TYR A 80 13.75 -3.45 -14.64
CA TYR A 80 13.23 -2.84 -15.86
C TYR A 80 12.76 -1.39 -15.70
N ARG A 81 13.02 -0.77 -14.53
CA ARG A 81 12.72 0.64 -14.21
C ARG A 81 11.22 0.99 -14.33
N LEU A 82 10.34 0.07 -13.94
CA LEU A 82 8.87 0.25 -13.91
C LEU A 82 8.45 1.11 -12.72
N ARG A 83 8.62 2.44 -12.86
CA ARG A 83 8.38 3.37 -11.74
C ARG A 83 6.92 3.46 -11.28
N GLU A 84 5.97 3.11 -12.13
CA GLU A 84 4.53 3.23 -11.83
C GLU A 84 4.03 2.20 -10.81
N VAL A 85 4.61 1.00 -10.80
CA VAL A 85 4.20 -0.09 -9.88
C VAL A 85 4.98 -0.08 -8.55
N LEU A 86 6.20 0.45 -8.57
CA LEU A 86 7.15 0.36 -7.45
C LEU A 86 6.64 0.95 -6.13
N PRO A 87 6.03 2.15 -6.07
CA PRO A 87 5.64 2.75 -4.80
C PRO A 87 4.64 1.88 -4.02
N VAL A 88 3.64 1.34 -4.70
CA VAL A 88 2.66 0.43 -4.09
C VAL A 88 3.30 -0.91 -3.77
N ALA A 89 4.11 -1.47 -4.66
CA ALA A 89 4.78 -2.74 -4.41
C ALA A 89 5.66 -2.67 -3.16
N PHE A 90 6.43 -1.60 -2.98
CA PHE A 90 7.22 -1.38 -1.77
C PHE A 90 6.37 -1.18 -0.51
N LEU A 91 5.25 -0.46 -0.60
CA LEU A 91 4.31 -0.32 0.51
C LEU A 91 3.72 -1.68 0.92
N VAL A 92 3.33 -2.51 -0.05
CA VAL A 92 2.83 -3.87 0.20
C VAL A 92 3.95 -4.74 0.80
N ALA A 93 5.18 -4.60 0.33
CA ALA A 93 6.33 -5.30 0.89
C ALA A 93 6.74 -4.83 2.29
N CYS A 94 6.20 -3.71 2.81
CA CYS A 94 6.40 -3.34 4.20
C CYS A 94 5.59 -4.29 5.09
N PRO A 95 6.24 -5.22 5.84
CA PRO A 95 5.52 -6.11 6.72
C PRO A 95 4.97 -5.30 7.90
N ASP A 96 3.92 -5.84 8.50
CA ASP A 96 3.31 -5.22 9.67
C ASP A 96 4.25 -5.27 10.88
N TYR A 97 5.11 -6.28 11.10
CA TYR A 97 6.10 -6.26 12.19
C TYR A 97 7.43 -7.02 11.96
N SER A 98 8.50 -6.40 12.51
CA SER A 98 9.89 -6.82 12.79
C SER A 98 10.87 -7.10 11.63
N ARG A 99 12.11 -6.57 11.78
CA ARG A 99 13.26 -6.74 10.87
C ARG A 99 13.56 -8.21 10.52
N GLY A 100 13.15 -9.17 11.36
CA GLY A 100 13.44 -10.60 11.18
C GLY A 100 12.74 -11.26 9.99
N VAL A 101 11.65 -10.68 9.48
CA VAL A 101 10.91 -11.28 8.34
C VAL A 101 11.69 -11.22 7.02
N LEU A 102 12.65 -10.29 6.89
CA LEU A 102 13.49 -10.18 5.70
C LEU A 102 14.50 -11.33 5.57
N GLU A 103 14.75 -12.06 6.65
CA GLU A 103 15.72 -13.16 6.69
C GLU A 103 15.07 -14.54 6.50
N SER A 104 13.73 -14.64 6.62
CA SER A 104 13.03 -15.93 6.73
C SER A 104 12.08 -16.27 5.57
N ARG A 105 11.85 -15.36 4.61
CA ARG A 105 10.90 -15.59 3.50
C ARG A 105 11.62 -16.03 2.23
N SER A 106 10.99 -16.93 1.47
CA SER A 106 11.37 -17.22 0.09
C SER A 106 11.28 -15.94 -0.75
N GLY A 107 12.29 -15.69 -1.57
CA GLY A 107 12.47 -14.43 -2.29
C GLY A 107 13.25 -13.40 -1.47
N THR A 108 14.30 -12.84 -2.07
CA THR A 108 15.13 -11.81 -1.44
C THR A 108 15.11 -10.56 -2.32
N LEU A 109 14.77 -9.41 -1.73
CA LEU A 109 14.96 -8.13 -2.41
C LEU A 109 16.42 -8.01 -2.84
N SER A 110 16.65 -7.68 -4.11
CA SER A 110 17.95 -7.27 -4.61
C SER A 110 18.52 -6.13 -3.74
N ARG A 111 19.84 -6.01 -3.67
CA ARG A 111 20.48 -4.99 -2.82
C ARG A 111 19.93 -3.59 -3.09
N THR A 112 19.81 -3.21 -4.35
CA THR A 112 19.24 -1.92 -4.77
C THR A 112 17.79 -1.76 -4.31
N ALA A 113 16.95 -2.78 -4.51
CA ALA A 113 15.56 -2.73 -4.08
C ALA A 113 15.42 -2.64 -2.56
N ARG A 114 16.27 -3.36 -1.82
CA ARG A 114 16.31 -3.33 -0.36
C ARG A 114 16.66 -1.95 0.19
N ASP A 115 17.66 -1.29 -0.40
CA ASP A 115 18.08 0.05 0.04
C ASP A 115 16.97 1.09 -0.18
N ILE A 116 16.29 1.02 -1.33
CA ILE A 116 15.12 1.85 -1.64
C ILE A 116 13.99 1.59 -0.64
N TRP A 117 13.68 0.31 -0.42
CA TRP A 117 12.61 -0.11 0.46
C TRP A 117 12.85 0.32 1.92
N LEU A 118 14.07 0.13 2.45
CA LEU A 118 14.42 0.54 3.82
C LEU A 118 14.21 2.04 4.03
N ARG A 119 14.70 2.86 3.09
CA ARG A 119 14.55 4.32 3.13
C ARG A 119 13.09 4.74 3.15
N GLY A 120 12.29 4.23 2.21
CA GLY A 120 10.88 4.62 2.14
C GLY A 120 10.08 4.10 3.32
N ARG A 121 10.42 2.92 3.86
CA ARG A 121 9.83 2.43 5.10
C ARG A 121 10.10 3.38 6.28
N GLU A 122 11.32 3.85 6.46
CA GLU A 122 11.67 4.81 7.51
C GLU A 122 10.93 6.14 7.31
N ALA A 123 10.85 6.63 6.07
CA ALA A 123 10.09 7.83 5.74
C ALA A 123 8.59 7.67 6.07
N LEU A 124 7.98 6.53 5.75
CA LEU A 124 6.59 6.23 6.07
C LEU A 124 6.36 6.07 7.58
N ASP A 125 7.28 5.43 8.31
CA ASP A 125 7.19 5.30 9.77
C ASP A 125 7.21 6.66 10.47
N SER A 126 7.99 7.62 9.96
CA SER A 126 7.99 9.00 10.47
C SER A 126 6.64 9.72 10.32
N LYS A 127 5.73 9.19 9.50
CA LYS A 127 4.41 9.75 9.19
C LYS A 127 3.25 9.00 9.83
N LYS A 128 3.50 7.95 10.63
CA LYS A 128 2.46 7.08 11.20
C LYS A 128 1.37 7.79 12.00
N ASP A 129 1.71 8.92 12.62
CA ASP A 129 0.77 9.69 13.44
C ASP A 129 -0.07 10.69 12.64
N ARG A 130 0.29 10.97 11.37
CA ARG A 130 -0.41 11.98 10.54
C ARG A 130 -1.91 11.72 10.38
N PRO A 131 -2.38 10.49 10.10
CA PRO A 131 -3.80 10.21 10.00
C PRO A 131 -4.58 10.46 11.30
N PHE A 132 -3.89 10.52 12.45
CA PHE A 132 -4.48 10.64 13.78
C PHE A 132 -4.26 12.00 14.44
N SER A 133 -3.50 12.89 13.81
CA SER A 133 -3.20 14.21 14.36
C SER A 133 -4.45 15.07 14.59
N TRP A 134 -5.60 14.72 13.99
CA TRP A 134 -6.89 15.36 14.24
C TRP A 134 -7.36 15.16 15.69
N VAL A 135 -7.05 14.03 16.31
CA VAL A 135 -7.52 13.71 17.67
C VAL A 135 -7.02 14.77 18.67
N ASP A 136 -5.77 15.21 18.52
CA ASP A 136 -5.17 16.24 19.35
C ASP A 136 -5.66 17.65 19.00
N ALA A 137 -6.00 17.91 17.74
CA ALA A 137 -6.47 19.21 17.29
C ALA A 137 -7.90 19.49 17.77
N TYR A 138 -8.81 18.51 17.66
CA TYR A 138 -10.24 18.71 17.93
C TYR A 138 -10.63 18.43 19.40
N SER A 139 -9.83 17.67 20.15
CA SER A 139 -10.10 17.44 21.58
C SER A 139 -10.12 18.73 22.39
N LYS A 140 -9.46 19.79 21.92
CA LYS A 140 -9.40 21.10 22.57
C LYS A 140 -10.57 22.03 22.24
N THR A 141 -11.33 21.74 21.19
CA THR A 141 -12.34 22.68 20.64
C THR A 141 -13.78 22.25 20.90
N HIS A 142 -14.04 20.97 21.20
CA HIS A 142 -15.39 20.45 21.43
C HIS A 142 -15.48 19.60 22.70
N ASP A 143 -15.78 20.24 23.83
CA ASP A 143 -15.87 19.60 25.16
C ASP A 143 -16.76 18.35 25.18
N GLN A 144 -17.91 18.41 24.48
CA GLN A 144 -18.86 17.30 24.39
C GLN A 144 -18.30 16.03 23.72
N CYS A 145 -17.21 16.14 22.95
CA CYS A 145 -16.57 15.02 22.26
C CYS A 145 -15.22 14.61 22.88
N HIS A 146 -14.72 15.35 23.88
CA HIS A 146 -13.38 15.17 24.44
C HIS A 146 -13.15 13.75 24.95
N THR A 147 -14.09 13.20 25.72
CA THR A 147 -14.00 11.83 26.25
C THR A 147 -13.92 10.79 25.13
N VAL A 148 -14.77 10.93 24.11
CA VAL A 148 -14.79 10.01 22.96
C VAL A 148 -13.48 10.08 22.18
N MET A 149 -12.96 11.29 21.92
CA MET A 149 -11.68 11.48 21.23
C MET A 149 -10.50 10.89 22.01
N ASN A 150 -10.47 11.03 23.33
CA ASN A 150 -9.43 10.42 24.16
C ASN A 150 -9.50 8.88 24.14
N ASN A 151 -10.70 8.31 24.09
CA ASN A 151 -10.86 6.86 23.92
C ASN A 151 -10.36 6.41 22.55
N ILE A 152 -10.71 7.14 21.48
CA ILE A 152 -10.21 6.88 20.12
C ILE A 152 -8.68 6.93 20.10
N LYS A 153 -8.06 7.95 20.72
CA LYS A 153 -6.60 8.07 20.85
C LYS A 153 -5.98 6.84 21.48
N LYS A 154 -6.53 6.40 22.62
CA LYS A 154 -6.06 5.21 23.33
C LYS A 154 -6.21 3.95 22.48
N GLY A 155 -7.34 3.80 21.77
CA GLY A 155 -7.56 2.69 20.85
C GLY A 155 -6.53 2.64 19.74
N ILE A 156 -6.25 3.79 19.11
CA ILE A 156 -5.21 3.93 18.08
C ILE A 156 -3.83 3.52 18.63
N GLN A 157 -3.49 3.96 19.85
CA GLN A 157 -2.21 3.67 20.49
C GLN A 157 -2.09 2.22 20.99
N ALA A 158 -3.21 1.58 21.31
CA ALA A 158 -3.24 0.20 21.80
C ALA A 158 -3.01 -0.82 20.68
N VAL A 159 -3.33 -0.45 19.44
CA VAL A 159 -3.19 -1.34 18.29
C VAL A 159 -1.84 -1.10 17.61
N PRO A 160 -1.04 -2.17 17.37
CA PRO A 160 0.20 -2.05 16.62
C PRO A 160 0.00 -1.38 15.25
N PHE A 161 0.77 -0.34 14.95
CA PHE A 161 0.59 0.43 13.73
C PHE A 161 1.12 -0.32 12.50
N ARG A 162 0.30 -0.37 11.45
CA ARG A 162 0.62 -0.96 10.15
C ARG A 162 0.80 0.14 9.12
N LEU A 163 1.91 0.17 8.39
CA LEU A 163 2.18 1.25 7.42
C LEU A 163 1.10 1.36 6.34
N ARG A 164 0.46 0.24 5.96
CA ARG A 164 -0.64 0.23 4.99
C ARG A 164 -1.86 1.02 5.46
N ARG A 165 -2.06 1.18 6.79
CA ARG A 165 -3.15 1.99 7.36
C ARG A 165 -3.07 3.45 7.01
N LEU A 166 -1.90 3.96 6.60
CA LEU A 166 -1.78 5.31 6.06
C LEU A 166 -2.68 5.55 4.84
N LEU A 167 -3.06 4.49 4.12
CA LEU A 167 -3.88 4.55 2.91
C LEU A 167 -5.31 4.03 3.06
N TYR A 168 -5.73 3.67 4.27
CA TYR A 168 -7.07 3.13 4.49
C TYR A 168 -8.15 4.15 4.20
N LYS A 169 -9.26 3.68 3.63
CA LYS A 169 -10.47 4.48 3.61
C LYS A 169 -11.01 4.59 5.02
N TRP A 170 -11.78 5.64 5.26
CA TRP A 170 -12.38 5.88 6.57
C TRP A 170 -13.21 4.68 7.07
N ASN A 171 -14.00 4.07 6.19
CA ASN A 171 -14.83 2.91 6.57
C ASN A 171 -13.96 1.70 6.94
N ASP A 172 -12.98 1.35 6.09
CA ASP A 172 -12.03 0.25 6.35
C ASP A 172 -11.30 0.45 7.68
N PHE A 173 -10.89 1.69 7.96
CA PHE A 173 -10.30 2.08 9.23
C PHE A 173 -11.24 1.81 10.42
N THR A 174 -12.50 2.18 10.33
CA THR A 174 -13.47 1.93 11.41
C THR A 174 -13.76 0.44 11.62
N GLU A 175 -13.84 -0.33 10.54
CA GLU A 175 -14.16 -1.76 10.59
C GLU A 175 -12.99 -2.61 11.11
N GLU A 176 -11.75 -2.35 10.66
CA GLU A 176 -10.58 -3.12 11.09
C GLU A 176 -10.31 -2.93 12.58
N PHE A 177 -10.30 -1.69 13.05
CA PHE A 177 -10.05 -1.46 14.47
C PHE A 177 -11.16 -2.04 15.36
N GLY A 178 -12.41 -2.07 14.89
CA GLY A 178 -13.48 -2.76 15.61
C GLY A 178 -13.17 -4.25 15.76
N ARG A 179 -12.78 -4.92 14.67
CA ARG A 179 -12.38 -6.34 14.66
C ARG A 179 -11.18 -6.64 15.56
N GLU A 180 -10.24 -5.71 15.69
CA GLU A 180 -9.03 -5.89 16.53
C GLU A 180 -9.29 -5.64 18.03
N GLY A 181 -10.56 -5.64 18.46
CA GLY A 181 -10.93 -5.50 19.86
C GLY A 181 -10.82 -4.07 20.38
N ALA A 182 -10.62 -3.08 19.50
CA ALA A 182 -10.73 -1.68 19.84
C ALA A 182 -12.19 -1.17 19.78
N ASP A 183 -13.18 -2.06 19.64
CA ASP A 183 -14.61 -1.76 19.73
C ASP A 183 -14.97 -0.99 21.02
N THR A 184 -14.25 -1.23 22.12
CA THR A 184 -14.43 -0.48 23.37
C THR A 184 -13.96 0.99 23.27
N TYR A 185 -13.12 1.31 22.29
CA TYR A 185 -12.39 2.58 22.19
C TYR A 185 -12.80 3.45 20.98
N LEU A 186 -13.25 2.84 19.88
CA LEU A 186 -13.65 3.54 18.66
C LEU A 186 -15.16 3.72 18.55
N ASN A 187 -15.77 4.29 19.58
CA ASN A 187 -17.14 4.79 19.49
C ASN A 187 -17.18 6.11 18.69
N ILE A 188 -16.81 6.05 17.40
CA ILE A 188 -16.88 7.18 16.48
C ILE A 188 -18.31 7.71 16.36
N GLN A 189 -19.31 6.85 16.57
CA GLN A 189 -20.72 7.25 16.63
C GLN A 189 -21.01 8.19 17.81
N GLY A 190 -20.22 8.14 18.88
CA GLY A 190 -20.27 9.06 20.01
C GLY A 190 -19.74 10.46 19.71
N LEU A 191 -19.06 10.69 18.59
CA LEU A 191 -18.69 12.03 18.15
C LEU A 191 -19.92 12.78 17.62
N CYS A 192 -19.99 14.09 17.89
CA CYS A 192 -21.00 14.95 17.26
C CYS A 192 -20.82 14.99 15.73
N LYS A 193 -21.87 15.41 15.02
CA LYS A 193 -21.88 15.46 13.54
C LYS A 193 -20.69 16.25 12.97
N GLU A 194 -20.38 17.40 13.55
CA GLU A 194 -19.28 18.26 13.11
C GLU A 194 -17.93 17.59 13.29
N CYS A 195 -17.66 17.01 14.46
CA CYS A 195 -16.42 16.29 14.75
C CYS A 195 -16.23 15.08 13.82
N ARG A 196 -17.31 14.33 13.51
CA ARG A 196 -17.25 13.23 12.54
C ARG A 196 -16.87 13.69 11.13
N LEU A 197 -17.51 14.76 10.66
CA LEU A 197 -17.22 15.33 9.33
C LEU A 197 -15.79 15.88 9.24
N ALA A 198 -15.35 16.56 10.31
CA ALA A 198 -14.01 17.09 10.40
C ALA A 198 -12.94 15.97 10.39
N CYS A 199 -13.19 14.89 11.13
CA CYS A 199 -12.36 13.71 11.15
C CYS A 199 -12.27 13.04 9.77
N LEU A 200 -13.41 12.75 9.13
CA LEU A 200 -13.47 12.17 7.78
C LEU A 200 -12.67 13.00 6.77
N LYS A 201 -12.87 14.33 6.80
CA LYS A 201 -12.15 15.27 5.94
C LYS A 201 -10.64 15.23 6.19
N HIS A 202 -10.22 15.16 7.45
CA HIS A 202 -8.80 15.08 7.80
C HIS A 202 -8.18 13.77 7.33
N VAL A 203 -8.77 12.61 7.64
CA VAL A 203 -8.25 11.30 7.23
C VAL A 203 -8.18 11.19 5.72
N THR A 204 -9.21 11.66 5.00
CA THR A 204 -9.22 11.66 3.53
C THR A 204 -8.12 12.56 2.96
N LYS A 205 -7.89 13.74 3.56
CA LYS A 205 -6.80 14.63 3.18
C LYS A 205 -5.43 13.98 3.41
N GLN A 206 -5.21 13.38 4.58
CA GLN A 206 -3.93 12.73 4.90
C GLN A 206 -3.68 11.52 4.00
N ARG A 207 -4.71 10.70 3.72
CA ARG A 207 -4.62 9.60 2.75
C ARG A 207 -4.14 10.08 1.38
N LYS A 208 -4.72 11.18 0.87
CA LYS A 208 -4.31 11.79 -0.40
C LYS A 208 -2.87 12.28 -0.38
N LEU A 209 -2.49 13.02 0.67
CA LEU A 209 -1.12 13.52 0.82
C LEU A 209 -0.09 12.39 0.90
N THR A 210 -0.35 11.36 1.71
CA THR A 210 0.51 10.17 1.78
C THR A 210 0.66 9.52 0.41
N TRP A 211 -0.44 9.36 -0.34
CA TRP A 211 -0.38 8.80 -1.69
C TRP A 211 0.51 9.61 -2.64
N GLU A 212 0.35 10.94 -2.65
CA GLU A 212 1.14 11.85 -3.49
C GLU A 212 2.63 11.82 -3.11
N GLU A 213 2.94 11.71 -1.82
CA GLU A 213 4.31 11.64 -1.30
C GLU A 213 4.95 10.25 -1.45
N LEU A 214 4.16 9.19 -1.63
CA LEU A 214 4.62 7.79 -1.60
C LEU A 214 5.82 7.52 -2.52
N PRO A 215 5.84 7.91 -3.81
CA PRO A 215 6.99 7.67 -4.66
C PRO A 215 8.23 8.45 -4.19
N SER A 216 8.04 9.65 -3.65
CA SER A 216 9.14 10.49 -3.15
C SER A 216 9.74 9.93 -1.86
N ASP A 217 8.94 9.30 -1.01
CA ASP A 217 9.40 8.59 0.19
C ASP A 217 10.36 7.44 -0.17
N PHE A 218 10.08 6.74 -1.28
CA PHE A 218 10.98 5.73 -1.85
C PHE A 218 12.08 6.30 -2.76
N GLY A 219 12.19 7.63 -2.89
CA GLY A 219 13.20 8.26 -3.76
C GLY A 219 12.99 8.00 -5.26
N LEU A 220 11.75 7.72 -5.69
CA LEU A 220 11.39 7.39 -7.08
C LEU A 220 10.97 8.63 -7.91
N GLY A 221 10.81 9.79 -7.27
CA GLY A 221 10.34 11.05 -7.87
C GLY A 221 8.86 11.29 -7.62
N ALA A 222 8.16 11.93 -8.56
CA ALA A 222 6.70 12.04 -8.56
C ALA A 222 6.07 10.88 -9.36
N TRP A 223 4.77 10.65 -9.17
CA TRP A 223 3.99 9.79 -10.05
C TRP A 223 4.16 10.19 -11.51
N ARG A 224 4.25 9.20 -12.41
CA ARG A 224 4.20 9.42 -13.85
C ARG A 224 2.79 9.13 -14.31
N HIS A 225 2.15 10.13 -14.91
CA HIS A 225 0.87 10.01 -15.60
C HIS A 225 1.11 9.98 -17.10
#